data_AF-A0A811JWS4-F1
#
_entry.id   AF-A0A811JWS4-F1
#
_cell.length_a   1.000
_cell.length_b   1.000
_cell.length_c   1.000
_cell.angle_alpha   90.00
_cell.angle_beta   90.00
_cell.angle_gamma   90.00
#
_symmetry.space_group_name_H-M   'P 1'
#
loop_
_entity.id
_entity.type
_entity.pdbx_description
1 polymer ?
#
loop_
_entity_poly.entity_id
_entity_poly.type
_entity_poly.pdbx_seq_one_letter_code
_entity_poly.pdbx_strand_id
1 'polypeptide(L)'
;MNKVVFTACRFLRPSSISTVTVRGQAVGRKVVAVKEDKSFVDTDAKKLSEYVCMNYLIEGEEPGPKILPDSEYPEWLFKLNLDDPLPLEEMTPEEHGWLYWRALQNRRNEQWRRIKELKIKKIHLQNLPNIRRPKTYHR
;
A
#
# COMPACT_ATOMS: atom_id res chain seq x y z
N MET A 1 -9.37 21.08 -29.92
CA MET A 1 -8.09 20.69 -29.32
C MET A 1 -8.29 20.65 -27.81
N ASN A 2 -8.68 19.49 -27.29
CA ASN A 2 -9.22 19.35 -25.93
C ASN A 2 -8.10 18.94 -24.98
N LYS A 3 -7.72 19.85 -24.07
CA LYS A 3 -6.76 19.57 -23.01
C LYS A 3 -7.47 18.76 -21.92
N VAL A 4 -7.14 17.48 -21.82
CA VAL A 4 -7.56 16.61 -20.71
C VAL A 4 -6.72 16.99 -19.50
N VAL A 5 -7.34 17.65 -18.53
CA VAL A 5 -6.73 17.97 -17.23
C VAL A 5 -6.82 16.71 -16.37
N PHE A 6 -5.69 16.01 -16.20
CA PHE A 6 -5.57 14.92 -15.24
C PHE A 6 -5.55 15.50 -13.82
N THR A 7 -6.70 15.45 -13.13
CA THR A 7 -6.77 15.70 -11.70
C THR A 7 -6.21 14.49 -10.95
N ALA A 8 -4.96 14.58 -10.49
CA ALA A 8 -4.41 13.64 -9.53
C ALA A 8 -5.14 13.80 -8.18
N CYS A 9 -6.06 12.89 -7.87
CA CYS A 9 -6.62 12.77 -6.53
C CYS A 9 -5.52 12.26 -5.61
N ARG A 10 -4.80 13.17 -4.93
CA ARG A 10 -3.86 12.83 -3.86
C ARG A 10 -4.64 12.13 -2.75
N PHE A 11 -4.49 10.82 -2.67
CA PHE A 11 -4.98 10.00 -1.57
C PHE A 11 -4.14 10.32 -0.32
N LEU A 12 -4.44 11.44 0.34
CA LEU A 12 -3.91 11.75 1.66
C LEU A 12 -4.53 10.75 2.64
N ARG A 13 -3.78 9.70 2.99
CA ARG A 13 -4.12 8.84 4.13
C ARG A 13 -4.01 9.69 5.39
N PRO A 14 -5.08 9.90 6.16
CA PRO A 14 -4.94 10.47 7.48
C PRO A 14 -4.25 9.42 8.37
N SER A 15 -3.10 9.77 8.93
CA SER A 15 -2.46 9.05 10.03
C SER A 15 -3.35 9.19 11.27
N SER A 16 -4.33 8.29 11.39
CA SER A 16 -5.14 8.18 12.61
C SER A 16 -4.28 7.61 13.72
N ILE A 17 -3.59 8.48 14.46
CA ILE A 17 -3.06 8.17 15.78
C ILE A 17 -4.26 7.89 16.68
N SER A 18 -4.49 6.62 17.00
CA SER A 18 -5.49 6.21 17.98
C SER A 18 -5.08 6.71 19.36
N THR A 19 -5.69 7.79 19.84
CA THR A 19 -5.56 8.23 21.23
C THR A 19 -6.33 7.28 22.14
N VAL A 20 -5.66 6.22 22.61
CA VAL A 20 -6.16 5.38 23.69
C VAL A 20 -6.04 6.16 24.99
N THR A 21 -7.15 6.68 25.51
CA THR A 21 -7.21 7.27 26.86
C THR A 21 -7.25 6.15 27.90
N VAL A 22 -6.07 5.65 28.30
CA VAL A 22 -5.90 4.89 29.53
C VAL A 22 -5.73 5.88 30.68
N ARG A 23 -6.69 5.91 31.60
CA ARG A 23 -6.56 6.61 32.88
C ARG A 23 -5.54 5.84 33.73
N GLY A 24 -4.50 6.52 34.20
CA GLY A 24 -3.65 6.06 35.29
C GLY A 24 -2.33 5.40 34.86
N GLN A 25 -1.31 6.22 34.64
CA GLN A 25 0.08 6.09 35.08
C GLN A 25 0.88 7.15 34.32
N ALA A 26 1.42 8.14 35.03
CA ALA A 26 2.34 9.12 34.47
C ALA A 26 3.69 8.44 34.20
N VAL A 27 3.74 7.60 33.17
CA VAL A 27 5.00 7.11 32.61
C VAL A 27 5.48 8.23 31.70
N GLY A 28 6.56 8.90 32.10
CA GLY A 28 7.14 10.03 31.35
C GLY A 28 7.18 9.75 29.86
N ARG A 29 6.81 10.75 29.04
CA ARG A 29 6.91 10.69 27.58
C ARG A 29 8.31 10.21 27.25
N LYS A 30 8.44 8.94 26.83
CA LYS A 30 9.67 8.46 26.21
C LYS A 30 9.84 9.32 24.96
N VAL A 31 10.81 10.23 25.00
CA VAL A 31 11.28 10.92 23.80
C VAL A 31 11.86 9.81 22.93
N VAL A 32 11.04 9.28 22.03
CA VAL A 32 11.52 8.39 20.99
C VAL A 32 12.46 9.27 20.17
N ALA A 33 13.75 8.95 20.21
CA ALA A 33 14.72 9.61 19.36
C ALA A 33 14.22 9.52 17.92
N VAL A 34 13.85 10.67 17.36
CA VAL A 34 13.48 10.79 15.95
C VAL A 34 14.78 10.50 15.19
N LYS A 35 14.86 9.33 14.56
CA LYS A 35 15.96 9.03 13.66
C LYS A 35 15.85 10.01 12.49
N GLU A 36 16.92 10.73 12.22
CA GLU A 36 17.00 11.56 11.02
C GLU A 36 16.85 10.67 9.78
N ASP A 37 16.05 11.12 8.82
CA ASP A 37 15.84 10.42 7.56
C ASP A 37 17.12 10.50 6.73
N LYS A 38 17.88 9.40 6.72
CA LYS A 38 19.13 9.25 5.96
C LYS A 38 18.90 8.85 4.49
N SER A 39 17.69 8.98 3.98
CA SER A 39 17.35 8.63 2.60
C SER A 39 17.82 9.72 1.64
N PHE A 40 19.13 9.85 1.46
CA PHE A 40 19.71 10.65 0.39
C PHE A 40 19.63 9.86 -0.92
N VAL A 41 19.15 10.49 -1.98
CA VAL A 41 19.10 9.92 -3.34
C VAL A 41 20.03 10.75 -4.20
N ASP A 42 21.04 10.11 -4.78
CA ASP A 42 21.97 10.75 -5.72
C ASP A 42 21.21 11.32 -6.94
N THR A 43 21.61 12.49 -7.42
CA THR A 43 21.03 13.13 -8.62
C THR A 43 21.85 12.94 -9.89
N ASP A 44 23.05 12.36 -9.77
CA ASP A 44 24.00 12.24 -10.88
C ASP A 44 23.63 11.10 -11.82
N ALA A 45 23.23 11.46 -13.05
CA ALA A 45 22.77 10.48 -14.04
C ALA A 45 23.81 9.40 -14.38
N LYS A 46 25.09 9.75 -14.49
CA LYS A 46 26.17 8.80 -14.80
C LYS A 46 26.34 7.75 -13.70
N LYS A 47 26.29 8.18 -12.43
CA LYS A 47 26.40 7.30 -11.27
C LYS A 47 25.21 6.34 -11.21
N LEU A 48 24.00 6.84 -11.45
CA LEU A 48 22.77 6.05 -11.46
C LEU A 48 22.67 5.05 -12.62
N SER A 49 23.27 5.35 -13.77
CA SER A 49 23.27 4.42 -14.92
C SER A 49 24.30 3.30 -14.81
N GLU A 50 25.40 3.53 -14.08
CA GLU A 50 26.50 2.57 -13.96
C GLU A 50 26.40 1.69 -12.71
N TYR A 51 25.76 2.16 -11.65
CA TYR A 51 25.79 1.52 -10.33
C TYR A 51 24.41 1.36 -9.70
N VAL A 52 24.28 0.31 -8.87
CA VAL A 52 23.09 0.06 -8.06
C VAL A 52 23.25 0.75 -6.70
N CYS A 53 22.68 1.95 -6.56
CA CYS A 53 22.72 2.77 -5.34
C CYS A 53 21.76 2.28 -4.22
N MET A 54 21.85 0.99 -3.84
CA MET A 54 21.04 0.39 -2.76
C MET A 54 21.82 0.08 -1.47
N ASN A 55 23.11 0.45 -1.39
CA ASN A 55 23.92 0.12 -0.22
C ASN A 55 23.43 0.88 1.03
N TYR A 56 23.09 0.15 2.08
CA TYR A 56 22.69 0.71 3.38
C TYR A 56 23.81 0.66 4.43
N LEU A 57 24.92 -0.03 4.12
CA LEU A 57 26.08 -0.13 5.01
C LEU A 57 26.89 1.16 4.92
N ILE A 58 27.16 1.76 6.09
CA ILE A 58 27.96 2.99 6.22
C ILE A 58 29.45 2.68 5.97
N GLU A 59 29.85 1.45 6.22
CA GLU A 59 31.22 0.95 6.06
C GLU A 59 31.31 0.23 4.70
N GLY A 60 31.60 0.98 3.63
CA GLY A 60 31.79 0.43 2.29
C GLY A 60 32.22 1.50 1.28
N GLU A 61 32.91 1.09 0.21
CA GLU A 61 33.18 1.97 -0.93
C GLU A 61 31.84 2.34 -1.59
N GLU A 62 31.49 3.63 -1.55
CA GLU A 62 30.50 4.19 -2.48
C GLU A 62 31.15 4.26 -3.87
N PRO A 63 30.47 3.91 -4.98
CA PRO A 63 29.09 3.48 -5.16
C PRO A 63 28.88 1.95 -5.04
N GLY A 64 27.63 1.50 -4.89
CA GLY A 64 27.26 0.07 -4.76
C GLY A 64 27.64 -0.82 -5.96
N PRO A 65 27.13 -2.06 -6.05
CA PRO A 65 27.50 -2.98 -7.11
C PRO A 65 27.31 -2.37 -8.51
N LYS A 66 28.30 -2.54 -9.39
CA LYS A 66 28.25 -2.05 -10.77
C LYS A 66 27.25 -2.88 -11.60
N ILE A 67 26.53 -2.22 -12.50
CA ILE A 67 25.65 -2.87 -13.46
C ILE A 67 26.52 -3.52 -14.56
N LEU A 68 26.28 -4.80 -14.78
CA LEU A 68 27.01 -5.65 -15.73
C LEU A 68 26.28 -5.70 -17.08
N PRO A 69 26.90 -6.18 -18.17
CA PRO A 69 26.20 -6.39 -19.43
C PRO A 69 25.13 -7.49 -19.30
N ASP A 70 24.08 -7.40 -20.14
CA ASP A 70 22.92 -8.30 -20.11
C ASP A 70 23.26 -9.80 -20.19
N SER A 71 24.40 -10.16 -20.78
CA SER A 71 24.86 -11.55 -20.92
C SER A 71 25.23 -12.22 -19.59
N GLU A 72 25.55 -11.44 -18.56
CA GLU A 72 25.90 -11.98 -17.24
C GLU A 72 24.66 -12.30 -16.40
N TYR A 73 23.51 -11.73 -16.76
CA TYR A 73 22.26 -11.95 -16.06
C TYR A 73 21.51 -13.16 -16.62
N PRO A 74 20.79 -13.91 -15.77
CA PRO A 74 20.03 -15.05 -16.23
C PRO A 74 18.85 -14.62 -17.12
N GLU A 75 18.57 -15.40 -18.15
CA GLU A 75 17.56 -15.08 -19.18
C GLU A 75 16.14 -14.85 -18.61
N TRP A 76 15.79 -15.50 -17.49
CA TRP A 76 14.47 -15.35 -16.87
C TRP A 76 14.22 -13.93 -16.34
N LEU A 77 15.27 -13.14 -16.07
CA LEU A 77 15.15 -11.76 -15.60
C LEU A 77 14.41 -10.89 -16.61
N PHE A 78 14.70 -11.08 -17.90
CA PHE A 78 14.10 -10.32 -19.00
C PHE A 78 12.75 -10.88 -19.45
N LYS A 79 12.33 -12.03 -18.90
CA LYS A 79 11.03 -12.66 -19.17
C LYS A 79 9.99 -12.30 -18.11
N LEU A 80 10.32 -11.43 -17.14
CA LEU A 80 9.38 -10.98 -16.12
C LEU A 80 8.33 -10.04 -16.73
N ASN A 81 7.07 -10.22 -16.33
CA ASN A 81 5.98 -9.32 -16.72
C ASN A 81 6.12 -8.00 -15.94
N LEU A 82 6.38 -6.91 -16.66
CA LEU A 82 6.47 -5.55 -16.11
C LEU A 82 5.14 -4.78 -16.18
N ASP A 83 4.14 -5.38 -16.82
CA ASP A 83 2.82 -4.80 -16.99
C ASP A 83 2.02 -4.80 -15.67
N ASP A 84 0.97 -3.99 -15.64
CA ASP A 84 0.04 -3.97 -14.53
C ASP A 84 -0.56 -5.37 -14.29
N PRO A 85 -0.84 -5.74 -13.02
CA PRO A 85 -1.40 -7.03 -12.71
C PRO A 85 -2.75 -7.22 -13.39
N LEU A 86 -2.90 -8.35 -14.09
CA LEU A 86 -4.11 -8.69 -14.82
C LEU A 86 -5.33 -8.72 -13.88
N PRO A 87 -6.48 -8.13 -14.26
CA PRO A 87 -7.69 -8.19 -13.45
C PRO A 87 -8.20 -9.63 -13.33
N LEU A 88 -8.90 -9.93 -12.22
CA LEU A 88 -9.43 -11.27 -11.95
C LEU A 88 -10.38 -11.80 -13.03
N GLU A 89 -11.09 -10.91 -13.73
CA GLU A 89 -12.06 -11.28 -14.78
C GLU A 89 -11.41 -11.85 -16.02
N GLU A 90 -10.16 -11.46 -16.29
CA GLU A 90 -9.39 -11.94 -17.45
C GLU A 90 -8.57 -13.18 -17.10
N MET A 91 -8.36 -13.46 -15.81
CA MET A 91 -7.60 -14.63 -15.38
C MET A 91 -8.46 -15.91 -15.35
N THR A 92 -7.99 -16.94 -16.04
CA THR A 92 -8.51 -18.31 -15.93
C THR A 92 -7.73 -19.14 -14.89
N PRO A 93 -8.37 -20.11 -14.21
CA PRO A 93 -7.68 -21.02 -13.30
C PRO A 93 -6.67 -21.95 -13.98
N GLU A 94 -6.89 -22.26 -15.27
CA GLU A 94 -6.11 -23.22 -16.04
C GLU A 94 -4.78 -22.62 -16.52
N GLU A 95 -4.79 -21.37 -16.98
CA GLU A 95 -3.60 -20.71 -17.52
C GLU A 95 -2.72 -20.10 -16.43
N HIS A 96 -3.33 -19.52 -15.39
CA HIS A 96 -2.60 -18.76 -14.36
C HIS A 96 -2.44 -19.49 -13.03
N GLY A 97 -3.11 -20.64 -12.86
CA GLY A 97 -2.99 -21.51 -11.69
C GLY A 97 -3.15 -20.77 -10.36
N TRP A 98 -2.06 -20.66 -9.59
CA TRP A 98 -2.06 -20.08 -8.25
C TRP A 98 -2.35 -18.57 -8.21
N LEU A 99 -1.98 -17.82 -9.25
CA LEU A 99 -2.19 -16.36 -9.30
C LEU A 99 -3.68 -16.01 -9.27
N TYR A 100 -4.49 -16.79 -9.99
CA TYR A 100 -5.95 -16.66 -10.00
C TYR A 100 -6.53 -16.77 -8.59
N TRP A 101 -6.18 -17.84 -7.86
CA TRP A 101 -6.71 -18.08 -6.51
C TRP A 101 -6.28 -17.02 -5.51
N ARG A 102 -5.03 -16.52 -5.64
CA ARG A 102 -4.52 -15.41 -4.82
C ARG A 102 -5.33 -14.13 -5.08
N ALA A 103 -5.61 -13.82 -6.35
CA ALA A 103 -6.41 -12.66 -6.72
C ALA A 103 -7.87 -12.77 -6.24
N LEU A 104 -8.48 -13.96 -6.37
CA LEU A 104 -9.81 -14.24 -5.84
C LEU A 104 -9.88 -14.02 -4.31
N GLN A 105 -8.88 -14.50 -3.59
CA GLN A 105 -8.77 -14.34 -2.15
C GLN A 105 -8.61 -12.86 -1.74
N ASN A 106 -7.81 -12.09 -2.48
CA ASN A 106 -7.65 -10.66 -2.27
C ASN A 106 -8.98 -9.91 -2.49
N ARG A 107 -9.67 -10.17 -3.60
CA ARG A 107 -10.99 -9.60 -3.90
C ARG A 107 -11.99 -9.92 -2.80
N ARG A 108 -12.01 -11.18 -2.33
CA ARG A 108 -12.82 -11.60 -1.19
C ARG A 108 -12.52 -10.74 0.04
N ASN A 109 -11.25 -10.64 0.43
CA ASN A 109 -10.81 -9.88 1.61
C ASN A 109 -11.18 -8.39 1.53
N GLU A 110 -11.08 -7.78 0.34
CA GLU A 110 -11.52 -6.40 0.09
C GLU A 110 -13.03 -6.23 0.31
N GLN A 111 -13.85 -7.15 -0.21
CA GLN A 111 -15.29 -7.14 0.03
C GLN A 111 -15.61 -7.29 1.53
N TRP A 112 -14.92 -8.18 2.24
CA TRP A 112 -15.08 -8.34 3.69
C TRP A 112 -14.73 -7.06 4.45
N ARG A 113 -13.63 -6.38 4.11
CA ARG A 113 -13.26 -5.09 4.71
C ARG A 113 -14.34 -4.04 4.45
N ARG A 114 -14.82 -3.93 3.22
CA ARG A 114 -15.90 -3.01 2.83
C ARG A 114 -17.19 -3.29 3.61
N ILE A 115 -17.61 -4.55 3.69
CA ILE A 115 -18.80 -4.96 4.44
C ILE A 115 -18.63 -4.66 5.93
N LYS A 116 -17.45 -4.92 6.50
CA LYS A 116 -17.15 -4.61 7.91
C LYS A 116 -17.26 -3.11 8.19
N GLU A 117 -16.67 -2.28 7.34
CA GLU A 117 -16.77 -0.82 7.45
C GLU A 117 -18.21 -0.33 7.34
N LEU A 118 -18.98 -0.85 6.37
CA LEU A 118 -20.38 -0.48 6.19
C LEU A 118 -21.25 -0.94 7.36
N LYS A 119 -21.02 -2.14 7.92
CA LYS A 119 -21.72 -2.63 9.12
C LYS A 119 -21.46 -1.71 10.30
N ILE A 120 -20.20 -1.33 10.53
CA ILE A 120 -19.84 -0.38 11.59
C ILE A 120 -20.57 0.94 11.36
N LYS A 121 -20.47 1.55 10.17
CA LYS A 121 -21.15 2.82 9.85
C LYS A 121 -22.67 2.74 10.01
N LYS A 122 -23.32 1.65 9.57
CA LYS A 122 -24.77 1.45 9.69
C LYS A 122 -25.23 1.36 11.15
N ILE A 123 -24.47 0.71 12.03
CA ILE A 123 -24.75 0.64 13.47
C ILE A 123 -24.72 2.05 14.09
N HIS A 124 -23.76 2.89 13.69
CA HIS A 124 -23.67 4.27 14.17
C HIS A 124 -24.80 5.16 13.64
N LEU A 125 -25.22 4.98 12.38
CA LEU A 125 -26.35 5.71 11.80
C LEU A 125 -27.67 5.36 12.49
N GLN A 126 -27.89 4.09 12.86
CA GLN A 126 -29.12 3.60 13.52
C GLN A 126 -29.37 4.19 14.92
N ASN A 127 -28.34 4.75 15.57
CA ASN A 127 -28.41 5.36 16.90
C ASN A 127 -28.50 6.90 16.86
N LEU A 128 -28.68 7.52 15.69
CA LEU A 128 -28.95 8.95 15.60
C LEU A 128 -30.37 9.25 16.11
N PRO A 129 -30.56 10.30 16.94
CA PRO A 129 -31.86 10.64 17.53
C PRO A 129 -32.94 11.01 16.48
N ASN A 130 -32.56 11.24 15.21
CA ASN A 130 -33.45 11.65 14.13
C ASN A 130 -33.84 10.54 13.13
N ILE A 131 -33.36 9.30 13.29
CA ILE A 131 -33.86 8.18 12.46
C ILE A 131 -35.13 7.62 13.11
N ARG A 132 -36.29 7.96 12.54
CA ARG A 132 -37.58 7.35 12.91
C ARG A 132 -37.49 5.85 12.70
N ARG A 133 -37.51 5.07 13.80
CA ARG A 133 -37.63 3.62 13.72
C ARG A 133 -38.97 3.30 13.05
N PRO A 134 -39.03 2.37 12.08
CA PRO A 134 -40.30 1.96 11.49
C PRO A 134 -41.20 1.45 12.62
N LYS A 135 -42.44 1.92 12.67
CA LYS A 135 -43.42 1.44 13.66
C LYS A 135 -43.59 -0.07 13.45
N THR A 136 -43.11 -0.87 14.39
CA THR A 136 -43.38 -2.30 14.41
C THR A 136 -44.84 -2.47 14.81
N TYR A 137 -45.70 -2.76 13.84
CA TYR A 137 -47.04 -3.26 14.14
C TYR A 137 -46.88 -4.69 14.66
N HIS A 138 -46.98 -4.86 15.96
CA HIS A 138 -47.18 -6.19 16.54
C HIS A 138 -48.56 -6.66 16.10
N ARG A 139 -48.60 -7.77 15.38
CA ARG A 139 -49.80 -8.46 14.94
C ARG A 139 -50.34 -9.32 16.07
#